data_AF-A0A938S4A5-F1
#
_entry.id   AF-A0A938S4A5-F1
#
_cell.length_a   1.000
_cell.length_b   1.000
_cell.length_c   1.000
_cell.angle_alpha   90.00
_cell.angle_beta   90.00
_cell.angle_gamma   90.00
#
_symmetry.space_group_name_H-M   'P 1'
#
loop_
_entity.id
_entity.type
_entity.pdbx_description
1 polymer ?
#
loop_
_entity_poly.entity_id
_entity_poly.type
_entity_poly.pdbx_seq_one_letter_code
_entity_poly.pdbx_strand_id
1 'polypeptide(L)'
;SEKIKVAGVPNAKFGVGGPDACGQGAVAVGLACKHSGLVVLDTTEPGVLLALLTAVANIYSDPQKPVQVEPKVYAVGEPNESSPLMFTTNFSLTYYSLESDVEASRVPSYILVVDTEGTSVLTAYSGDKLNEKVVAQAMQKHEVAKLVKHRKLIIPGYVAVMSGKLEEATNWEVMVGPRECSMLPKFLQEVWK
;
A
#
# COMPACT_ATOMS: atom_id res chain seq x y z
N SER A 1 20.22 -26.49 28.97
CA SER A 1 19.64 -26.14 27.66
C SER A 1 20.33 -26.99 26.61
N GLU A 2 19.63 -28.00 26.12
CA GLU A 2 20.18 -28.99 25.20
C GLU A 2 20.36 -28.35 23.82
N LYS A 3 21.60 -27.99 23.46
CA LYS A 3 21.95 -27.56 22.11
C LYS A 3 21.94 -28.81 21.21
N ILE A 4 20.76 -29.19 20.73
CA ILE A 4 20.62 -30.14 19.64
C ILE A 4 21.35 -29.53 18.43
N LYS A 5 22.46 -30.14 18.01
CA LYS A 5 23.15 -29.80 16.75
C LYS A 5 22.26 -30.27 15.60
N VAL A 6 21.23 -29.50 15.29
CA VAL A 6 20.44 -29.66 14.05
C VAL A 6 21.36 -29.31 12.90
N ALA A 7 21.44 -30.18 11.89
CA ALA A 7 22.21 -29.96 10.68
C ALA A 7 21.88 -28.56 10.11
N GLY A 8 22.90 -27.70 9.94
CA GLY A 8 22.77 -26.35 9.39
C GLY A 8 22.47 -26.33 7.89
N VAL A 9 21.73 -27.32 7.40
CA VAL A 9 21.42 -27.55 6.00
C VAL A 9 19.92 -27.35 5.82
N PRO A 10 19.48 -26.61 4.78
CA PRO A 10 18.06 -26.44 4.50
C PRO A 10 17.35 -27.79 4.37
N ASN A 11 16.22 -27.94 5.06
CA ASN A 11 15.35 -29.11 4.97
C ASN A 11 14.54 -29.08 3.66
N ALA A 12 14.67 -30.13 2.86
CA ALA A 12 13.86 -30.32 1.65
C ALA A 12 12.66 -31.24 1.95
N LYS A 13 11.48 -30.85 1.46
CA LYS A 13 10.25 -31.63 1.52
C LYS A 13 9.78 -31.91 0.09
N PHE A 14 9.74 -33.19 -0.26
CA PHE A 14 9.36 -33.69 -1.58
C PHE A 14 7.96 -34.32 -1.53
N GLY A 15 7.22 -34.24 -2.64
CA GLY A 15 5.96 -34.94 -2.82
C GLY A 15 4.93 -34.52 -1.77
N VAL A 16 4.66 -33.21 -1.66
CA VAL A 16 3.65 -32.69 -0.74
C VAL A 16 2.29 -33.27 -1.13
N GLY A 17 1.83 -34.28 -0.41
CA GLY A 17 0.52 -34.89 -0.66
C GLY A 17 -0.62 -33.93 -0.30
N GLY A 18 -1.65 -33.92 -1.14
CA GLY A 18 -2.94 -33.25 -0.91
C GLY A 18 -4.03 -33.97 -1.70
N PRO A 19 -5.29 -33.92 -1.25
CA PRO A 19 -6.41 -34.54 -1.98
C PRO A 19 -6.65 -33.91 -3.35
N ASP A 20 -6.28 -32.64 -3.50
CA ASP A 20 -6.42 -31.80 -4.69
C ASP A 20 -5.30 -30.73 -4.74
N ALA A 21 -5.23 -29.97 -5.84
CA ALA A 21 -4.25 -28.91 -6.03
C ALA A 21 -4.30 -27.84 -4.92
N CYS A 22 -5.51 -27.47 -4.47
CA CYS A 22 -5.71 -26.54 -3.36
C CYS A 22 -5.15 -27.08 -2.04
N GLY A 23 -5.43 -28.35 -1.71
CA GLY A 23 -4.92 -29.02 -0.53
C GLY A 23 -3.39 -29.13 -0.54
N GLN A 24 -2.80 -29.45 -1.70
CA GLN A 24 -1.35 -29.46 -1.87
C GLN A 24 -0.75 -28.05 -1.61
N GLY A 25 -1.38 -26.99 -2.13
CA GLY A 25 -1.00 -25.60 -1.85
C GLY A 25 -1.08 -25.24 -0.36
N ALA A 26 -2.14 -25.65 0.34
CA ALA A 26 -2.31 -25.38 1.76
C ALA A 26 -1.24 -26.06 2.63
N VAL A 27 -0.91 -27.33 2.33
CA VAL A 27 0.17 -28.04 3.03
C VAL A 27 1.52 -27.38 2.74
N ALA A 28 1.75 -26.92 1.51
CA ALA A 28 2.98 -26.23 1.13
C ALA A 28 3.19 -24.93 1.92
N VAL A 29 2.14 -24.10 2.09
CA VAL A 29 2.19 -22.90 2.94
C VAL A 29 2.50 -23.29 4.39
N GLY A 30 1.85 -24.33 4.92
CA GLY A 30 2.12 -24.82 6.27
C GLY A 30 3.56 -25.28 6.48
N LEU A 31 4.17 -25.91 5.46
CA LEU A 31 5.59 -26.31 5.48
C LEU A 31 6.52 -25.10 5.40
N ALA A 32 6.18 -24.09 4.58
CA ALA A 32 6.93 -22.83 4.51
C ALA A 32 6.93 -22.09 5.86
N CYS A 33 5.78 -22.01 6.54
CA CYS A 33 5.68 -21.47 7.90
C CYS A 33 6.50 -22.27 8.92
N LYS A 34 6.62 -23.59 8.72
CA LYS A 34 7.37 -24.52 9.60
C LYS A 34 8.82 -24.72 9.16
N HIS A 35 9.46 -23.64 8.73
CA HIS A 35 10.90 -23.59 8.45
C HIS A 35 11.38 -24.54 7.33
N SER A 36 10.53 -24.91 6.36
CA SER A 36 10.99 -25.71 5.22
C SER A 36 11.75 -24.84 4.22
N GLY A 37 12.99 -25.22 3.90
CA GLY A 37 13.86 -24.48 2.98
C GLY A 37 13.64 -24.79 1.50
N LEU A 38 13.10 -25.97 1.18
CA LEU A 38 12.68 -26.34 -0.18
C LEU A 38 11.40 -27.17 -0.12
N VAL A 39 10.40 -26.82 -0.91
CA VAL A 39 9.14 -27.56 -1.03
C VAL A 39 8.90 -27.87 -2.51
N VAL A 40 8.77 -29.15 -2.85
CA VAL A 40 8.49 -29.61 -4.23
C VAL A 40 7.01 -29.98 -4.32
N LEU A 41 6.35 -29.44 -5.34
CA LEU A 41 4.92 -29.60 -5.60
C LEU A 41 4.72 -30.28 -6.95
N ASP A 42 3.64 -31.05 -7.05
CA ASP A 42 3.25 -31.72 -8.30
C ASP A 42 2.25 -30.88 -9.13
N THR A 43 1.57 -29.92 -8.49
CA THR A 43 0.64 -29.00 -9.17
C THR A 43 1.37 -27.92 -9.98
N THR A 44 0.82 -27.63 -11.17
CA THR A 44 1.23 -26.53 -12.03
C THR A 44 0.13 -25.46 -12.18
N GLU A 45 -0.89 -25.51 -11.34
CA GLU A 45 -2.05 -24.61 -11.44
C GLU A 45 -1.69 -23.16 -11.05
N PRO A 46 -1.87 -22.18 -11.96
CA PRO A 46 -1.43 -20.80 -11.71
C PRO A 46 -2.09 -20.15 -10.48
N GLY A 47 -3.37 -20.44 -10.21
CA GLY A 47 -4.08 -19.87 -9.06
C GLY A 47 -3.50 -20.32 -7.73
N VAL A 48 -3.16 -21.60 -7.60
CA VAL A 48 -2.53 -22.17 -6.41
C VAL A 48 -1.11 -21.64 -6.22
N LEU A 49 -0.35 -21.54 -7.32
CA LEU A 49 1.01 -21.01 -7.29
C LEU A 49 1.04 -19.53 -6.88
N LEU A 50 0.13 -18.70 -7.41
CA LEU A 50 0.03 -17.29 -7.04
C LEU A 50 -0.27 -17.14 -5.54
N ALA A 51 -1.23 -17.90 -5.02
CA ALA A 51 -1.58 -17.88 -3.61
C ALA A 51 -0.40 -18.32 -2.72
N LEU A 52 0.30 -19.40 -3.08
CA LEU A 52 1.47 -19.89 -2.37
C LEU A 52 2.61 -18.87 -2.36
N LEU A 53 2.97 -18.32 -3.52
CA LEU A 53 4.05 -17.34 -3.65
C LEU A 53 3.72 -16.07 -2.86
N THR A 54 2.47 -15.61 -2.90
CA THR A 54 2.00 -14.48 -2.09
C THR A 54 2.15 -14.76 -0.60
N ALA A 55 1.76 -15.95 -0.14
CA ALA A 55 1.91 -16.34 1.27
C ALA A 55 3.39 -16.37 1.69
N VAL A 56 4.26 -16.99 0.89
CA VAL A 56 5.71 -17.06 1.17
C VAL A 56 6.31 -15.66 1.20
N ALA A 57 5.98 -14.79 0.23
CA ALA A 57 6.46 -13.40 0.21
C ALA A 57 6.05 -12.65 1.49
N ASN A 58 4.82 -12.84 1.96
CA ASN A 58 4.34 -12.21 3.19
C ASN A 58 5.06 -12.74 4.45
N ILE A 59 5.28 -14.06 4.55
CA ILE A 59 5.93 -14.70 5.72
C ILE A 59 7.41 -14.30 5.84
N TYR A 60 8.12 -14.23 4.72
CA TYR A 60 9.56 -13.95 4.68
C TYR A 60 9.88 -12.45 4.53
N SER A 61 8.87 -11.59 4.54
CA SER A 61 9.08 -10.14 4.64
C SER A 61 9.71 -9.78 5.99
N ASP A 62 10.72 -8.90 5.97
CA ASP A 62 11.38 -8.42 7.19
C ASP A 62 10.37 -7.69 8.08
N PRO A 63 10.01 -8.21 9.28
CA PRO A 63 9.00 -7.59 10.12
C PRO A 63 9.44 -6.24 10.69
N GLN A 64 10.75 -5.95 10.70
CA GLN A 64 11.28 -4.69 11.21
C GLN A 64 11.25 -3.57 10.16
N LYS A 65 11.12 -3.91 8.88
CA LYS A 65 11.11 -2.97 7.77
C LYS A 65 9.81 -3.10 6.99
N PRO A 66 8.81 -2.23 7.26
CA PRO A 66 7.61 -2.19 6.44
C PRO A 66 8.00 -2.03 4.98
N VAL A 67 7.35 -2.76 4.08
CA VAL A 67 7.55 -2.53 2.64
C VAL A 67 7.06 -1.12 2.34
N GLN A 68 7.91 -0.30 1.73
CA GLN A 68 7.63 1.11 1.44
C GLN A 68 7.57 1.36 -0.06
N VAL A 69 6.69 2.26 -0.45
CA VAL A 69 6.66 2.85 -1.78
C VAL A 69 7.55 4.09 -1.78
N GLU A 70 8.25 4.35 -2.88
CA GLU A 70 9.10 5.53 -2.98
C GLU A 70 8.26 6.81 -2.81
N PRO A 71 8.61 7.73 -1.89
CA PRO A 71 7.88 8.99 -1.70
C PRO A 71 8.06 9.90 -2.93
N LYS A 72 7.02 9.96 -3.76
CA LYS A 72 6.92 10.82 -4.94
C LYS A 72 5.46 11.03 -5.34
N VAL A 73 5.26 11.81 -6.40
CA VAL A 73 3.95 11.91 -7.04
C VAL A 73 3.84 10.80 -8.08
N TYR A 74 2.78 10.01 -7.97
CA TYR A 74 2.42 8.99 -8.93
C TYR A 74 1.24 9.49 -9.77
N ALA A 75 1.32 9.25 -11.08
CA ALA A 75 0.24 9.49 -12.02
C ALA A 75 -0.50 8.18 -12.25
N VAL A 76 -1.80 8.13 -11.95
CA VAL A 76 -2.65 6.97 -12.23
C VAL A 76 -3.50 7.28 -13.46
N GLY A 77 -3.36 6.45 -14.49
CA GLY A 77 -3.90 6.72 -15.82
C GLY A 77 -3.11 7.83 -16.54
N GLU A 78 -3.83 8.70 -17.26
CA GLU A 78 -3.25 9.85 -17.98
C GLU A 78 -3.79 11.17 -17.39
N PRO A 79 -3.30 11.60 -16.21
CA PRO A 79 -3.79 12.81 -15.56
C PRO A 79 -3.37 14.07 -16.32
N ASN A 80 -4.23 15.09 -16.26
CA ASN A 80 -4.00 16.40 -16.84
C ASN A 80 -3.99 17.48 -15.74
N GLU A 81 -3.87 18.75 -16.12
CA GLU A 81 -3.77 19.86 -15.16
C GLU A 81 -5.06 20.12 -14.33
N SER A 82 -6.18 19.49 -14.70
CA SER A 82 -7.46 19.52 -13.97
C SER A 82 -7.75 18.23 -13.17
N SER A 83 -6.86 17.24 -13.25
CA SER A 83 -7.01 15.97 -12.56
C SER A 83 -6.87 16.13 -11.03
N PRO A 84 -7.62 15.34 -10.24
CA PRO A 84 -7.56 15.43 -8.80
C PRO A 84 -6.16 15.12 -8.26
N LEU A 85 -5.74 15.90 -7.27
CA LEU A 85 -4.56 15.64 -6.46
C LEU A 85 -5.01 15.14 -5.09
N MET A 86 -4.54 13.97 -4.71
CA MET A 86 -4.75 13.38 -3.39
C MET A 86 -3.42 13.01 -2.75
N PHE A 87 -3.35 12.93 -1.43
CA PHE A 87 -2.16 12.41 -0.75
C PHE A 87 -2.46 11.13 0.03
N THR A 88 -1.42 10.30 0.16
CA THR A 88 -1.42 9.11 1.01
C THR A 88 -0.05 8.92 1.66
N THR A 89 0.13 7.90 2.50
CA THR A 89 1.42 7.56 3.11
C THR A 89 2.21 6.57 2.25
N ASN A 90 3.52 6.46 2.51
CA ASN A 90 4.41 5.54 1.81
C ASN A 90 4.32 4.08 2.27
N PHE A 91 3.32 3.71 3.07
CA PHE A 91 3.06 2.32 3.40
C PHE A 91 2.47 1.60 2.18
N SER A 92 3.15 0.55 1.70
CA SER A 92 2.81 -0.07 0.42
C SER A 92 1.36 -0.52 0.31
N LEU A 93 0.82 -1.13 1.37
CA LEU A 93 -0.57 -1.59 1.35
C LEU A 93 -1.56 -0.43 1.26
N THR A 94 -1.26 0.71 1.90
CA THR A 94 -2.11 1.92 1.79
C THR A 94 -2.02 2.51 0.39
N TYR A 95 -0.83 2.60 -0.21
CA TYR A 95 -0.65 3.10 -1.56
C TYR A 95 -1.37 2.24 -2.60
N TYR A 96 -1.12 0.93 -2.61
CA TYR A 96 -1.68 0.04 -3.63
C TYR A 96 -3.20 -0.09 -3.54
N SER A 97 -3.78 -0.07 -2.33
CA SER A 97 -5.23 0.00 -2.18
C SER A 97 -5.79 1.27 -2.81
N LEU A 98 -5.17 2.44 -2.56
CA LEU A 98 -5.61 3.69 -3.14
C LEU A 98 -5.45 3.72 -4.66
N GLU A 99 -4.29 3.29 -5.16
CA GLU A 99 -4.01 3.20 -6.60
C GLU A 99 -5.04 2.33 -7.32
N SER A 100 -5.37 1.15 -6.77
CA SER A 100 -6.35 0.24 -7.35
C SER A 100 -7.77 0.85 -7.42
N ASP A 101 -8.18 1.59 -6.39
CA ASP A 101 -9.50 2.23 -6.37
C ASP A 101 -9.55 3.47 -7.26
N VAL A 102 -8.45 4.22 -7.39
CA VAL A 102 -8.32 5.31 -8.37
C VAL A 102 -8.39 4.75 -9.80
N GLU A 103 -7.68 3.66 -10.09
CA GLU A 103 -7.74 3.01 -11.40
C GLU A 103 -9.16 2.51 -11.70
N ALA A 104 -9.82 1.87 -10.72
CA ALA A 104 -11.21 1.41 -10.85
C ALA A 104 -12.20 2.57 -11.07
N SER A 105 -11.91 3.77 -10.56
CA SER A 105 -12.76 4.95 -10.75
C SER A 105 -12.79 5.45 -12.20
N ARG A 106 -11.77 5.10 -13.00
CA ARG A 106 -11.52 5.63 -14.36
C ARG A 106 -11.37 7.16 -14.39
N VAL A 107 -11.01 7.78 -13.27
CA VAL A 107 -10.69 9.20 -13.18
C VAL A 107 -9.17 9.35 -13.05
N PRO A 108 -8.48 9.81 -14.12
CA PRO A 108 -7.04 10.02 -14.08
C PRO A 108 -6.65 11.01 -12.98
N SER A 109 -5.76 10.63 -12.07
CA SER A 109 -5.47 11.36 -10.84
C SER A 109 -3.99 11.35 -10.48
N TYR A 110 -3.58 12.34 -9.68
CA TYR A 110 -2.26 12.40 -9.07
C TYR A 110 -2.33 11.95 -7.60
N ILE A 111 -1.44 11.04 -7.21
CA ILE A 111 -1.28 10.55 -5.84
C ILE A 111 0.08 11.02 -5.31
N LEU A 112 0.06 11.94 -4.34
CA LEU A 112 1.25 12.35 -3.59
C LEU A 112 1.51 11.34 -2.47
N VAL A 113 2.59 10.59 -2.56
CA VAL A 113 3.04 9.68 -1.50
C VAL A 113 3.95 10.42 -0.53
N VAL A 114 3.46 10.60 0.68
CA VAL A 114 4.16 11.27 1.78
C VAL A 114 4.99 10.24 2.56
N ASP A 115 6.24 10.57 2.84
CA ASP A 115 7.12 9.71 3.63
C ASP A 115 6.70 9.71 5.10
N THR A 116 6.26 8.55 5.59
CA THR A 116 5.90 8.31 6.99
C THR A 116 6.64 7.09 7.55
N GLU A 117 7.80 6.76 6.97
CA GLU A 117 8.61 5.58 7.32
C GLU A 117 7.83 4.26 7.16
N GLY A 118 6.95 4.19 6.16
CA GLY A 118 6.19 2.98 5.84
C GLY A 118 5.06 2.69 6.82
N THR A 119 4.49 3.71 7.46
CA THR A 119 3.36 3.55 8.40
C THR A 119 2.02 3.91 7.76
N SER A 120 0.95 3.22 8.16
CA SER A 120 -0.42 3.49 7.67
C SER A 120 -0.89 4.90 8.04
N VAL A 121 -1.90 5.44 7.36
CA VAL A 121 -2.42 6.81 7.57
C VAL A 121 -2.70 7.11 9.05
N LEU A 122 -3.48 6.26 9.72
CA LEU A 122 -3.85 6.48 11.12
C LEU A 122 -2.65 6.33 12.07
N THR A 123 -1.80 5.32 11.83
CA THR A 123 -0.58 5.11 12.64
C THR A 123 0.38 6.28 12.50
N ALA A 124 0.56 6.79 11.29
CA ALA A 124 1.42 7.93 11.01
C ALA A 124 0.89 9.20 11.67
N TYR A 125 -0.42 9.43 11.60
CA TYR A 125 -1.07 10.58 12.23
C TYR A 125 -0.96 10.52 13.75
N SER A 126 -1.29 9.39 14.37
CA SER A 126 -1.17 9.21 15.82
C SER A 126 0.29 9.26 16.31
N GLY A 127 1.24 8.85 15.47
CA GLY A 127 2.68 8.88 15.76
C GLY A 127 3.36 10.21 15.42
N ASP A 128 2.60 11.26 15.06
CA ASP A 128 3.11 12.58 14.64
C ASP A 128 4.08 12.55 13.44
N LYS A 129 4.07 11.46 12.67
CA LYS A 129 4.81 11.33 11.40
C LYS A 129 4.03 11.90 10.21
N LEU A 130 2.73 12.09 10.37
CA LEU A 130 1.85 12.72 9.39
C LEU A 130 1.16 13.93 10.02
N ASN A 131 1.64 15.12 9.67
CA ASN A 131 1.07 16.40 10.09
C ASN A 131 1.10 17.42 8.95
N GLU A 132 0.49 18.59 9.16
CA GLU A 132 0.33 19.62 8.13
C GLU A 132 1.65 20.08 7.53
N LYS A 133 2.72 20.12 8.34
CA LYS A 133 4.05 20.56 7.91
C LYS A 133 4.69 19.53 6.99
N VAL A 134 4.62 18.25 7.36
CA VAL A 134 5.17 17.16 6.55
C VAL A 134 4.48 17.09 5.19
N VAL A 135 3.16 17.21 5.15
CA VAL A 135 2.41 17.23 3.88
C VAL A 135 2.74 18.47 3.05
N ALA A 136 2.78 19.66 3.65
CA ALA A 136 3.13 20.89 2.95
C ALA A 136 4.57 20.85 2.38
N GLN A 137 5.52 20.31 3.13
CA GLN A 137 6.89 20.08 2.66
C GLN A 137 6.94 19.08 1.51
N ALA A 138 6.18 17.99 1.56
CA ALA A 138 6.09 17.02 0.47
C ALA A 138 5.52 17.65 -0.81
N MET A 139 4.47 18.48 -0.68
CA MET A 139 3.88 19.22 -1.81
C MET A 139 4.91 20.16 -2.47
N GLN A 140 5.70 20.88 -1.67
CA GLN A 140 6.74 21.77 -2.18
C GLN A 140 7.88 20.98 -2.82
N LYS A 141 8.37 19.93 -2.15
CA LYS A 141 9.47 19.07 -2.61
C LYS A 141 9.18 18.43 -3.96
N HIS A 142 7.94 17.99 -4.18
CA HIS A 142 7.52 17.34 -5.42
C HIS A 142 6.85 18.31 -6.42
N GLU A 143 6.92 19.62 -6.15
CA GLU A 143 6.44 20.68 -7.04
C GLU A 143 5.00 20.47 -7.55
N VAL A 144 4.10 19.95 -6.71
CA VAL A 144 2.72 19.58 -7.12
C VAL A 144 1.93 20.76 -7.71
N ALA A 145 2.30 21.98 -7.32
CA ALA A 145 1.72 23.22 -7.85
C ALA A 145 1.94 23.44 -9.34
N LYS A 146 2.93 22.76 -9.95
CA LYS A 146 3.21 22.78 -11.39
C LYS A 146 2.44 21.70 -12.17
N LEU A 147 1.97 20.66 -11.48
CA LEU A 147 1.25 19.54 -12.09
C LEU A 147 -0.23 19.84 -12.33
N VAL A 148 -0.83 20.65 -11.44
CA VAL A 148 -2.25 21.00 -11.49
C VAL A 148 -2.45 22.52 -11.49
N LYS A 149 -3.43 22.97 -12.28
CA LYS A 149 -3.86 24.38 -12.37
C LYS A 149 -4.73 24.80 -11.19
N HIS A 150 -5.43 23.86 -10.56
CA HIS A 150 -6.23 24.13 -9.37
C HIS A 150 -5.36 24.17 -8.10
N ARG A 151 -5.97 24.60 -7.00
CA ARG A 151 -5.39 24.60 -5.65
C ARG A 151 -6.29 23.83 -4.71
N LYS A 152 -6.52 22.56 -5.06
CA LYS A 152 -7.38 21.63 -4.30
C LYS A 152 -6.61 20.36 -3.99
N LEU A 153 -6.68 19.91 -2.74
CA LEU A 153 -6.02 18.69 -2.26
C LEU A 153 -7.05 17.80 -1.57
N ILE A 154 -7.17 16.55 -2.02
CA ILE A 154 -8.01 15.54 -1.38
C ILE A 154 -7.20 14.83 -0.29
N ILE A 155 -7.77 14.76 0.92
CA ILE A 155 -7.12 14.14 2.08
C ILE A 155 -7.88 12.88 2.52
N PRO A 156 -7.21 11.89 3.13
CA PRO A 156 -7.90 10.73 3.66
C PRO A 156 -8.93 11.11 4.74
N GLY A 157 -10.12 10.51 4.70
CA GLY A 157 -11.21 10.88 5.60
C GLY A 157 -10.92 10.64 7.09
N TYR A 158 -9.96 9.76 7.40
CA TYR A 158 -9.50 9.50 8.77
C TYR A 158 -8.69 10.65 9.39
N VAL A 159 -8.11 11.52 8.56
CA VAL A 159 -7.32 12.68 9.01
C VAL A 159 -8.05 13.99 8.77
N ALA A 160 -9.38 13.97 8.64
CA ALA A 160 -10.20 15.16 8.42
C ALA A 160 -9.92 16.29 9.44
N VAL A 161 -9.51 15.94 10.66
CA VAL A 161 -9.18 16.90 11.74
C VAL A 161 -7.99 17.81 11.37
N MET A 162 -7.09 17.37 10.49
CA MET A 162 -5.94 18.18 10.08
C MET A 162 -6.24 19.16 8.94
N SER A 163 -7.46 19.14 8.36
CA SER A 163 -7.79 19.91 7.16
C SER A 163 -7.53 21.40 7.33
N GLY A 164 -8.08 22.03 8.37
CA GLY A 164 -7.95 23.48 8.57
C GLY A 164 -6.49 23.94 8.71
N LYS A 165 -5.68 23.21 9.49
CA LYS A 165 -4.24 23.51 9.62
C LYS A 165 -3.48 23.32 8.30
N LEU A 166 -3.88 22.33 7.51
CA LEU A 166 -3.29 22.06 6.22
C LEU A 166 -3.67 23.13 5.19
N GLU A 167 -4.91 23.62 5.19
CA GLU A 167 -5.34 24.76 4.37
C GLU A 167 -4.51 26.01 4.68
N GLU A 168 -4.35 26.34 5.96
CA GLU A 168 -3.52 27.46 6.40
C GLU A 168 -2.05 27.31 5.98
N ALA A 169 -1.49 26.11 6.11
CA ALA A 169 -0.08 25.84 5.80
C ALA A 169 0.22 25.83 4.30
N THR A 170 -0.73 25.38 3.48
CA THR A 170 -0.52 25.19 2.03
C THR A 170 -1.11 26.30 1.20
N ASN A 171 -2.12 27.01 1.71
CA ASN A 171 -3.00 27.91 0.97
C ASN A 171 -3.71 27.20 -0.20
N TRP A 172 -4.06 25.92 -0.01
CA TRP A 172 -4.88 25.12 -0.92
C TRP A 172 -6.21 24.79 -0.23
N GLU A 173 -7.27 24.68 -1.01
CA GLU A 173 -8.55 24.15 -0.56
C GLU A 173 -8.41 22.65 -0.26
N VAL A 174 -8.73 22.24 0.96
CA VAL A 174 -8.59 20.85 1.40
C VAL A 174 -9.96 20.18 1.39
N MET A 175 -10.09 19.17 0.53
CA MET A 175 -11.29 18.35 0.42
C MET A 175 -11.12 17.08 1.24
N VAL A 176 -12.05 16.82 2.15
CA VAL A 176 -12.07 15.58 2.93
C VAL A 176 -12.61 14.44 2.06
N GLY A 177 -11.75 13.49 1.72
CA GLY A 177 -12.12 12.27 1.01
C GLY A 177 -12.83 11.26 1.90
N PRO A 178 -13.21 10.10 1.33
CA PRO A 178 -13.82 9.03 2.11
C PRO A 178 -12.85 8.43 3.13
N ARG A 179 -13.41 7.75 4.15
CA ARG A 179 -12.61 7.00 5.13
C ARG A 179 -12.00 5.75 4.51
N GLU A 180 -12.79 5.05 3.69
CA GLU A 180 -12.37 3.83 2.99
C GLU A 180 -12.12 4.13 1.51
N CYS A 181 -11.05 3.57 0.96
CA CYS A 181 -10.67 3.78 -0.45
C CYS A 181 -11.73 3.22 -1.42
N SER A 182 -12.48 2.19 -1.02
CA SER A 182 -13.54 1.59 -1.82
C SER A 182 -14.69 2.55 -2.18
N MET A 183 -14.84 3.65 -1.42
CA MET A 183 -15.83 4.70 -1.70
C MET A 183 -15.28 5.84 -2.56
N LEU A 184 -13.97 5.82 -2.88
CA LEU A 184 -13.30 6.83 -3.68
C LEU A 184 -13.84 6.94 -5.11
N PRO A 185 -14.17 5.84 -5.84
CA PRO A 185 -14.74 5.96 -7.17
C PRO A 185 -16.00 6.83 -7.21
N LYS A 186 -16.91 6.61 -6.26
CA LYS A 186 -18.14 7.40 -6.13
C LYS A 186 -17.85 8.86 -5.77
N PHE A 187 -16.91 9.08 -4.84
CA PHE A 187 -16.49 10.42 -4.43
C PHE A 187 -15.93 11.23 -5.63
N LEU A 188 -15.03 10.63 -6.41
CA LEU A 188 -14.42 11.30 -7.58
C LEU A 188 -15.43 11.58 -8.70
N GLN A 189 -16.51 10.80 -8.82
CA GLN A 189 -17.53 11.03 -9.84
C GLN A 189 -18.59 12.06 -9.41
N GLU A 190 -18.94 12.11 -8.14
CA GLU A 190 -20.04 12.96 -7.65
C GLU A 190 -19.56 14.31 -7.09
N VAL A 191 -18.40 14.30 -6.41
CA VAL A 191 -17.90 15.44 -5.61
C VAL A 191 -16.83 16.22 -6.36
N TRP A 192 -15.97 15.53 -7.11
CA TRP A 192 -14.97 16.19 -7.94
C TRP A 192 -15.60 16.66 -9.27
N LYS A 193 -15.67 17.98 -9.46
CA LYS A 193 -16.18 18.65 -10.66
C LYS A 193 -15.21 19.73 -11.11
#